data_AF-A0AAU3VBR9-F1
#
_entry.id   AF-A0AAU3VBR9-F1
#
_cell.length_a   1.000
_cell.length_b   1.000
_cell.length_c   1.000
_cell.angle_alpha   90.00
_cell.angle_beta   90.00
_cell.angle_gamma   90.00
#
_symmetry.space_group_name_H-M   'P 1'
#
loop_
_entity.id
_entity.type
_entity.pdbx_description
1 polymer ?
#
loop_
_entity_poly.entity_id
_entity_poly.type
_entity_poly.pdbx_seq_one_letter_code
_entity_poly.pdbx_strand_id
1 'polypeptide(L)'
;MFSLLEPALFTRLRDARRVLVAGAGGGFDVYAGLPIALALRETGKEVHLANLSFADLYGLDPGVWLDHDVAAVRPSTAARGDYFPERTLARWLESQGLPSTVYALCRAGVEPLRAAYRALIGHLGGVDAVVLVDGGTDILMRGDESGLGTPEEDMASLAAVGGLTGVPQRLVACLGFGVDAYHGVNHSLVLENLAALERDGAYLGAFSLPRDSREGRLYLAAVAHAQEATPDHPSIVHGSVAAAVRGDFGNVRFTERTRHSELFVNPLMAVYFCVDAVGLAARNLYLDRLEGTQLTRQISSVVEEFRDELPRQRPPRTFPH
;
A
#
# COMPACT_ATOMS: atom_id res chain seq x y z
N MET A 1 20.77 2.43 15.34
CA MET A 1 21.79 1.53 14.75
C MET A 1 21.05 0.39 14.10
N PHE A 2 21.32 0.11 12.82
CA PHE A 2 20.75 -1.04 12.11
C PHE A 2 21.46 -2.33 12.51
N SER A 3 20.74 -3.44 12.49
CA SER A 3 21.23 -4.77 12.88
C SER A 3 20.51 -5.85 12.07
N LEU A 4 21.15 -7.00 11.88
CA LEU A 4 20.49 -8.16 11.27
C LEU A 4 19.41 -8.79 12.17
N LEU A 5 19.39 -8.46 13.46
CA LEU A 5 18.43 -9.00 14.42
C LEU A 5 17.04 -8.36 14.32
N GLU A 6 16.95 -7.15 13.75
CA GLU A 6 15.71 -6.38 13.66
C GLU A 6 15.61 -5.78 12.24
N PRO A 7 14.51 -6.01 11.50
CA PRO A 7 14.34 -5.39 10.20
C PRO A 7 14.46 -3.87 10.27
N ALA A 8 15.11 -3.26 9.28
CA ALA A 8 15.43 -1.83 9.34
C ALA A 8 14.18 -0.94 9.36
N LEU A 9 13.06 -1.41 8.78
CA LEU A 9 11.74 -0.77 8.93
C LEU A 9 11.38 -0.56 10.41
N PHE A 10 11.45 -1.61 11.23
CA PHE A 10 11.14 -1.52 12.67
C PHE A 10 12.20 -0.72 13.43
N THR A 11 13.46 -0.77 13.02
CA THR A 11 14.51 0.11 13.55
C THR A 11 14.16 1.59 13.34
N ARG A 12 13.64 1.98 12.16
CA ARG A 12 13.21 3.36 11.87
C ARG A 12 11.99 3.80 12.67
N LEU A 13 11.10 2.85 13.00
CA LEU A 13 9.87 3.08 13.75
C LEU A 13 10.04 2.93 15.27
N ARG A 14 11.26 2.65 15.77
CA ARG A 14 11.53 2.38 17.18
C ARG A 14 11.08 3.51 18.10
N ASP A 15 11.42 4.75 17.74
CA ASP A 15 11.13 5.93 18.56
C ASP A 15 9.74 6.53 18.26
N ALA A 16 9.05 6.06 17.22
CA ALA A 16 7.71 6.50 16.88
C ALA A 16 6.70 5.96 17.91
N ARG A 17 5.93 6.84 18.54
CA ARG A 17 4.86 6.46 19.46
C ARG A 17 3.55 6.25 18.71
N ARG A 18 3.24 7.14 17.77
CA ARG A 18 2.04 7.08 16.95
C ARG A 18 2.37 6.92 15.48
N VAL A 19 1.84 5.85 14.88
CA VAL A 19 2.10 5.46 13.49
C VAL A 19 0.79 5.41 12.72
N LEU A 20 0.76 6.07 11.56
CA LEU A 20 -0.29 5.89 10.57
C LEU A 20 0.20 4.89 9.52
N VAL A 21 -0.50 3.78 9.35
CA VAL A 21 -0.25 2.81 8.26
C VAL A 21 -1.35 2.98 7.22
N ALA A 22 -0.98 3.32 5.99
CA ALA A 22 -1.94 3.74 4.96
C ALA A 22 -1.73 2.98 3.64
N GLY A 23 -2.77 2.34 3.12
CA GLY A 23 -2.72 1.71 1.79
C GLY A 23 -2.62 2.76 0.67
N ALA A 24 -1.68 2.58 -0.25
CA ALA A 24 -1.26 3.61 -1.21
C ALA A 24 -2.03 3.59 -2.54
N GLY A 25 -2.09 2.44 -3.20
CA GLY A 25 -2.77 2.21 -4.49
C GLY A 25 -4.26 1.94 -4.34
N GLY A 26 -4.70 1.68 -3.11
CA GLY A 26 -6.09 1.59 -2.71
C GLY A 26 -6.65 0.18 -2.72
N GLY A 27 -7.94 0.01 -3.02
CA GLY A 27 -8.58 -1.30 -2.93
C GLY A 27 -8.34 -1.99 -1.59
N PHE A 28 -7.55 -3.08 -1.59
CA PHE A 28 -7.22 -3.82 -0.37
C PHE A 28 -5.82 -3.55 0.21
N ASP A 29 -5.06 -2.58 -0.30
CA ASP A 29 -3.65 -2.35 0.08
C ASP A 29 -3.41 -2.20 1.58
N VAL A 30 -4.35 -1.62 2.32
CA VAL A 30 -4.27 -1.54 3.79
C VAL A 30 -4.03 -2.92 4.46
N TYR A 31 -4.39 -4.03 3.81
CA TYR A 31 -4.11 -5.39 4.30
C TYR A 31 -2.61 -5.72 4.24
N ALA A 32 -1.83 -5.17 3.30
CA ALA A 32 -0.36 -5.23 3.32
C ALA A 32 0.20 -4.59 4.59
N GLY A 33 -0.51 -3.62 5.18
CA GLY A 33 -0.11 -2.96 6.42
C GLY A 33 -0.54 -3.68 7.69
N LEU A 34 -1.46 -4.65 7.61
CA LEU A 34 -2.00 -5.30 8.79
C LEU A 34 -0.94 -6.02 9.64
N PRO A 35 -0.01 -6.83 9.07
CA PRO A 35 1.07 -7.43 9.85
C PRO A 35 1.95 -6.39 10.56
N ILE A 36 2.32 -5.31 9.86
CA ILE A 36 3.14 -4.23 10.41
C ILE A 36 2.39 -3.54 11.56
N ALA A 37 1.12 -3.23 11.37
CA ALA A 37 0.30 -2.57 12.39
C ALA A 37 0.12 -3.45 13.64
N LEU A 38 -0.05 -4.76 13.48
CA LEU A 38 -0.15 -5.71 14.59
C LEU A 38 1.15 -5.78 15.38
N ALA A 39 2.29 -5.94 14.71
CA ALA A 39 3.60 -5.97 15.36
C ALA A 39 3.90 -4.68 16.14
N LEU A 40 3.62 -3.51 15.54
CA LEU A 40 3.80 -2.21 16.20
C LEU A 40 2.89 -2.04 17.42
N ARG A 41 1.62 -2.48 17.34
CA ARG A 41 0.69 -2.47 18.48
C ARG A 41 1.17 -3.36 19.63
N GLU A 42 1.75 -4.53 19.33
CA GLU A 42 2.34 -5.41 20.36
C GLU A 42 3.48 -4.73 21.13
N THR A 43 4.22 -3.82 20.48
CA THR A 43 5.25 -3.00 21.13
C THR A 43 4.70 -1.79 21.92
N GLY A 44 3.37 -1.69 22.07
CA GLY A 44 2.71 -0.62 22.82
C GLY A 44 2.54 0.69 22.06
N LYS A 45 2.73 0.69 20.73
CA LYS A 45 2.55 1.89 19.89
C LYS A 45 1.08 2.13 19.56
N GLU A 46 0.71 3.39 19.40
CA GLU A 46 -0.61 3.79 18.92
C GLU A 46 -0.60 3.71 17.39
N VAL A 47 -1.36 2.77 16.81
CA VAL A 47 -1.35 2.54 15.35
C VAL A 47 -2.73 2.74 14.77
N HIS A 48 -2.81 3.65 13.80
CA HIS A 48 -4.00 3.96 13.03
C HIS A 48 -3.88 3.39 11.62
N LEU A 49 -5.00 2.98 11.05
CA LEU A 49 -5.07 2.43 9.70
C LEU A 49 -5.80 3.41 8.80
N ALA A 50 -5.25 3.66 7.62
CA ALA A 50 -5.94 4.37 6.54
C ALA A 50 -5.82 3.62 5.22
N ASN A 51 -6.60 4.00 4.23
CA ASN A 51 -6.54 3.45 2.89
C ASN A 51 -7.01 4.51 1.90
N LEU A 52 -6.36 4.59 0.75
CA LEU A 52 -6.92 5.27 -0.41
C LEU A 52 -8.11 4.45 -0.93
N SER A 53 -9.32 4.97 -0.84
CA SER A 53 -10.53 4.16 -0.99
C SER A 53 -10.98 4.03 -2.43
N PHE A 54 -11.25 2.79 -2.82
CA PHE A 54 -11.91 2.45 -4.09
C PHE A 54 -13.43 2.31 -3.94
N ALA A 55 -13.94 2.30 -2.71
CA ALA A 55 -15.37 2.33 -2.44
C ALA A 55 -15.97 3.70 -2.80
N ASP A 56 -17.27 3.72 -3.12
CA ASP A 56 -18.02 4.95 -3.30
C ASP A 56 -18.30 5.61 -1.93
N LEU A 57 -17.50 6.62 -1.60
CA LEU A 57 -17.59 7.33 -0.32
C LEU A 57 -18.67 8.42 -0.32
N TYR A 58 -19.10 8.94 -1.47
CA TYR A 58 -19.98 10.11 -1.52
C TYR A 58 -21.38 9.86 -0.94
N GLY A 59 -21.80 8.59 -0.86
CA GLY A 59 -23.06 8.18 -0.25
C GLY A 59 -23.02 7.92 1.25
N LEU A 60 -21.89 8.16 1.91
CA LEU A 60 -21.73 7.92 3.35
C LEU A 60 -22.47 8.97 4.19
N ASP A 61 -22.80 8.58 5.42
CA ASP A 61 -23.43 9.48 6.40
C ASP A 61 -22.54 10.71 6.68
N PRO A 62 -23.10 11.94 6.74
CA PRO A 62 -22.30 13.14 7.00
C PRO A 62 -21.46 13.07 8.28
N GLY A 63 -21.91 12.34 9.30
CA GLY A 63 -21.23 12.21 10.58
C GLY A 63 -20.00 11.31 10.57
N VAL A 64 -19.70 10.59 9.48
CA VAL A 64 -18.45 9.82 9.37
C VAL A 64 -17.28 10.63 8.80
N TRP A 65 -17.54 11.77 8.18
CA TRP A 65 -16.49 12.61 7.59
C TRP A 65 -15.73 13.36 8.67
N LEU A 66 -14.40 13.24 8.65
CA LEU A 66 -13.52 14.01 9.52
C LEU A 66 -13.26 15.39 8.94
N ASP A 67 -13.05 15.44 7.63
CA ASP A 67 -12.80 16.64 6.84
C ASP A 67 -13.11 16.30 5.36
N HIS A 68 -12.86 17.23 4.45
CA HIS A 68 -12.88 16.99 3.02
C HIS A 68 -11.96 15.82 2.66
N ASP A 69 -12.48 14.89 1.85
CA ASP A 69 -11.76 13.72 1.35
C ASP A 69 -11.24 12.72 2.41
N VAL A 70 -11.70 12.78 3.66
CA VAL A 70 -11.35 11.77 4.67
C VAL A 70 -12.51 11.41 5.60
N ALA A 71 -12.84 10.12 5.64
CA ALA A 71 -13.89 9.55 6.48
C ALA A 71 -13.35 8.55 7.50
N ALA A 72 -13.92 8.55 8.71
CA ALA A 72 -13.67 7.54 9.74
C ALA A 72 -14.63 6.36 9.56
N VAL A 73 -14.15 5.29 8.92
CA VAL A 73 -14.96 4.08 8.67
C VAL A 73 -14.90 3.18 9.90
N ARG A 74 -16.09 2.88 10.44
CA ARG A 74 -16.32 1.97 11.56
C ARG A 74 -17.05 0.71 11.07
N PRO A 75 -17.10 -0.38 11.87
CA PRO A 75 -17.79 -1.60 11.50
C PRO A 75 -19.26 -1.40 11.08
N SER A 76 -19.92 -0.44 11.73
CA SER A 76 -21.33 -0.08 11.51
C SER A 76 -21.54 0.99 10.44
N THR A 77 -20.50 1.49 9.78
CA THR A 77 -20.65 2.53 8.75
C THR A 77 -21.54 2.02 7.61
N ALA A 78 -22.69 2.66 7.45
CA ALA A 78 -23.60 2.37 6.35
C ALA A 78 -22.97 2.84 5.04
N ALA A 79 -23.04 2.01 4.01
CA ALA A 79 -22.54 2.31 2.67
C ALA A 79 -23.34 1.53 1.64
N ARG A 80 -23.40 2.05 0.42
CA ARG A 80 -24.02 1.38 -0.72
C ARG A 80 -22.99 0.49 -1.40
N GLY A 81 -23.43 -0.69 -1.82
CA GLY A 81 -22.58 -1.66 -2.51
C GLY A 81 -21.77 -2.58 -1.58
N ASP A 82 -21.22 -3.60 -2.21
CA ASP A 82 -20.61 -4.75 -1.53
C ASP A 82 -19.07 -4.65 -1.49
N TYR A 83 -18.47 -3.81 -2.34
CA TYR A 83 -17.03 -3.54 -2.34
C TYR A 83 -16.69 -2.39 -1.39
N PHE A 84 -16.31 -2.71 -0.15
CA PHE A 84 -15.82 -1.72 0.82
C PHE A 84 -14.72 -2.29 1.74
N PRO A 85 -13.48 -2.42 1.24
CA PRO A 85 -12.36 -3.06 1.94
C PRO A 85 -12.09 -2.51 3.35
N GLU A 86 -12.20 -1.20 3.53
CA GLU A 86 -11.99 -0.50 4.81
C GLU A 86 -13.03 -0.91 5.84
N ARG A 87 -14.31 -0.96 5.46
CA ARG A 87 -15.40 -1.41 6.34
C ARG A 87 -15.29 -2.89 6.64
N THR A 88 -14.93 -3.70 5.65
CA THR A 88 -14.70 -5.14 5.84
C THR A 88 -13.55 -5.37 6.83
N LEU A 89 -12.46 -4.61 6.70
CA LEU A 89 -11.35 -4.68 7.65
C LEU A 89 -11.76 -4.18 9.04
N ALA A 90 -12.53 -3.08 9.12
CA ALA A 90 -13.06 -2.56 10.38
C ALA A 90 -13.87 -3.62 11.15
N ARG A 91 -14.80 -4.32 10.46
CA ARG A 91 -15.58 -5.42 11.05
C ARG A 91 -14.71 -6.57 11.53
N TRP A 92 -13.72 -6.95 10.72
CA TRP A 92 -12.79 -7.99 11.12
C TRP A 92 -11.98 -7.58 12.35
N LEU A 93 -11.45 -6.36 12.40
CA LEU A 93 -10.71 -5.84 13.55
C LEU A 93 -11.55 -5.83 14.83
N GLU A 94 -12.82 -5.42 14.75
CA GLU A 94 -13.76 -5.48 15.88
C GLU A 94 -13.96 -6.90 16.39
N SER A 95 -14.11 -7.88 15.48
CA SER A 95 -14.24 -9.30 15.86
C SER A 95 -13.00 -9.84 16.60
N GLN A 96 -11.84 -9.23 16.38
CA GLN A 96 -10.58 -9.57 17.05
C GLN A 96 -10.32 -8.75 18.32
N GLY A 97 -11.26 -7.88 18.73
CA GLY A 97 -11.07 -6.98 19.88
C GLY A 97 -9.98 -5.92 19.65
N LEU A 98 -9.70 -5.56 18.40
CA LEU A 98 -8.69 -4.57 18.02
C LEU A 98 -9.34 -3.21 17.72
N PRO A 99 -8.57 -2.10 17.78
CA PRO A 99 -9.05 -0.81 17.28
C PRO A 99 -9.53 -0.93 15.84
N SER A 100 -10.82 -0.66 15.63
CA SER A 100 -11.57 -1.04 14.44
C SER A 100 -11.90 0.12 13.49
N THR A 101 -11.40 1.33 13.78
CA THR A 101 -11.52 2.44 12.82
C THR A 101 -10.46 2.30 11.73
N VAL A 102 -10.91 2.33 10.47
CA VAL A 102 -10.06 2.45 9.29
C VAL A 102 -10.44 3.76 8.59
N TYR A 103 -9.48 4.66 8.39
CA TYR A 103 -9.75 5.93 7.73
C TYR A 103 -9.73 5.74 6.21
N ALA A 104 -10.78 6.19 5.53
CA ALA A 104 -10.89 6.11 4.08
C ALA A 104 -10.57 7.49 3.49
N LEU A 105 -9.55 7.56 2.65
CA LEU A 105 -9.15 8.75 1.89
C LEU A 105 -9.81 8.69 0.52
N CYS A 106 -10.43 9.78 0.05
CA CYS A 106 -11.01 9.81 -1.29
C CYS A 106 -9.92 9.71 -2.37
N ARG A 107 -10.29 9.12 -3.51
CA ARG A 107 -9.52 9.25 -4.74
C ARG A 107 -9.54 10.69 -5.22
N ALA A 108 -8.38 11.31 -5.22
CA ALA A 108 -8.16 12.68 -5.65
C ALA A 108 -6.75 12.84 -6.22
N GLY A 109 -6.44 14.06 -6.70
CA GLY A 109 -5.08 14.46 -7.01
C GLY A 109 -4.23 14.68 -5.75
N VAL A 110 -2.96 15.02 -5.95
CA VAL A 110 -1.97 15.14 -4.86
C VAL A 110 -2.35 16.19 -3.83
N GLU A 111 -2.88 17.35 -4.25
CA GLU A 111 -3.14 18.45 -3.32
C GLU A 111 -4.31 18.16 -2.36
N PRO A 112 -5.51 17.75 -2.82
CA PRO A 112 -6.57 17.35 -1.92
C PRO A 112 -6.20 16.14 -1.06
N LEU A 113 -5.51 15.15 -1.63
CA LEU A 113 -5.08 13.98 -0.87
C LEU A 113 -4.09 14.35 0.26
N ARG A 114 -3.15 15.26 -0.01
CA ARG A 114 -2.24 15.78 1.01
C ARG A 114 -2.99 16.57 2.09
N ALA A 115 -4.01 17.33 1.72
CA ALA A 115 -4.87 18.02 2.68
C ALA A 115 -5.63 17.02 3.56
N ALA A 116 -6.18 15.95 2.99
CA ALA A 116 -6.85 14.87 3.71
C ALA A 116 -5.91 14.16 4.70
N TYR A 117 -4.66 13.86 4.31
CA TYR A 117 -3.65 13.35 5.23
C TYR A 117 -3.35 14.33 6.37
N ARG A 118 -3.23 15.64 6.09
CA ARG A 118 -3.00 16.66 7.14
C ARG A 118 -4.18 16.73 8.11
N ALA A 119 -5.41 16.70 7.60
CA ALA A 119 -6.62 16.71 8.42
C ALA A 119 -6.69 15.45 9.31
N LEU A 120 -6.41 14.28 8.75
CA LEU A 120 -6.33 13.03 9.50
C LEU A 120 -5.26 13.10 10.60
N ILE A 121 -4.04 13.51 10.25
CA ILE A 121 -2.94 13.64 11.22
C ILE A 121 -3.32 14.64 12.33
N GLY A 122 -3.96 15.76 11.98
CA GLY A 122 -4.47 16.73 12.95
C GLY A 122 -5.53 16.14 13.88
N HIS A 123 -6.50 15.40 13.33
CA HIS A 123 -7.53 14.69 14.08
C HIS A 123 -6.94 13.67 15.07
N LEU A 124 -5.90 12.96 14.66
CA LEU A 124 -5.19 12.01 15.51
C LEU A 124 -4.39 12.73 16.62
N GLY A 125 -4.08 14.02 16.46
CA GLY A 125 -3.25 14.80 17.37
C GLY A 125 -1.76 14.75 17.04
N GLY A 126 -1.42 14.67 15.76
CA GLY A 126 -0.06 14.45 15.24
C GLY A 126 0.25 12.97 15.02
N VAL A 127 1.28 12.66 14.24
CA VAL A 127 1.87 11.30 14.11
C VAL A 127 3.39 11.43 13.99
N ASP A 128 4.12 10.43 14.48
CA ASP A 128 5.59 10.39 14.38
C ASP A 128 6.05 9.72 13.08
N ALA A 129 5.19 8.85 12.54
CA ALA A 129 5.46 8.10 11.33
C ALA A 129 4.22 7.89 10.46
N VAL A 130 4.44 7.91 9.14
CA VAL A 130 3.53 7.38 8.13
C VAL A 130 4.23 6.23 7.39
N VAL A 131 3.58 5.07 7.33
CA VAL A 131 4.01 3.92 6.53
C VAL A 131 2.98 3.71 5.43
N LEU A 132 3.34 4.09 4.20
CA LEU A 132 2.58 3.70 3.02
C LEU A 132 2.78 2.22 2.77
N VAL A 133 1.71 1.52 2.43
CA VAL A 133 1.75 0.10 2.11
C VAL A 133 1.12 -0.16 0.76
N ASP A 134 1.77 -1.00 -0.02
CA ASP A 134 1.39 -1.34 -1.38
C ASP A 134 1.21 -2.87 -1.47
N GLY A 135 0.03 -3.26 -1.97
CA GLY A 135 -0.30 -4.63 -2.33
C GLY A 135 0.27 -4.98 -3.71
N GLY A 136 1.59 -5.02 -3.79
CA GLY A 136 2.27 -5.03 -5.07
C GLY A 136 3.68 -4.48 -4.92
N THR A 137 4.23 -3.96 -6.01
CA THR A 137 5.52 -3.29 -6.10
C THR A 137 5.55 -2.16 -7.12
N ASP A 138 4.42 -1.79 -7.72
CA ASP A 138 4.34 -0.73 -8.72
C ASP A 138 4.62 0.66 -8.14
N ILE A 139 4.43 0.89 -6.84
CA ILE A 139 4.89 2.12 -6.19
C ILE A 139 6.42 2.34 -6.32
N LEU A 140 7.19 1.28 -6.57
CA LEU A 140 8.65 1.33 -6.74
C LEU A 140 9.08 1.74 -8.16
N MET A 141 8.14 1.97 -9.07
CA MET A 141 8.41 2.33 -10.45
C MET A 141 8.78 3.81 -10.58
N ARG A 142 9.72 4.11 -11.47
CA ARG A 142 10.30 5.46 -11.62
C ARG A 142 9.64 6.27 -12.74
N GLY A 143 8.99 5.61 -13.69
CA GLY A 143 8.26 6.22 -14.80
C GLY A 143 8.79 5.89 -16.19
N ASP A 144 10.07 5.58 -16.29
CA ASP A 144 10.72 5.26 -17.55
C ASP A 144 10.70 3.77 -17.88
N GLU A 145 10.12 2.90 -17.04
CA GLU A 145 9.98 1.48 -17.33
C GLU A 145 8.94 1.20 -18.43
N SER A 146 9.16 0.09 -19.16
CA SER A 146 8.23 -0.37 -20.21
C SER A 146 6.77 -0.53 -19.76
N GLY A 147 6.51 -0.89 -18.51
CA GLY A 147 5.19 -0.89 -17.89
C GLY A 147 5.28 -0.42 -16.44
N LEU A 148 4.26 0.31 -15.98
CA LEU A 148 4.26 0.95 -14.66
C LEU A 148 3.32 0.30 -13.65
N GLY A 149 2.49 -0.67 -14.04
CA GLY A 149 1.40 -1.12 -13.19
C GLY A 149 0.22 -0.14 -13.25
N THR A 150 -0.29 0.24 -12.07
CA THR A 150 -1.37 1.21 -11.88
C THR A 150 -0.86 2.43 -11.11
N PRO A 151 -0.07 3.30 -11.75
CA PRO A 151 0.74 4.31 -11.04
C PRO A 151 -0.08 5.43 -10.39
N GLU A 152 -1.32 5.69 -10.81
CA GLU A 152 -2.04 6.90 -10.42
C GLU A 152 -2.21 7.04 -8.90
N GLU A 153 -2.84 6.05 -8.26
CA GLU A 153 -3.13 6.09 -6.84
C GLU A 153 -1.86 5.99 -5.97
N ASP A 154 -0.92 5.13 -6.37
CA ASP A 154 0.38 4.99 -5.69
C ASP A 154 1.17 6.29 -5.71
N MET A 155 1.26 6.94 -6.87
CA MET A 155 2.00 8.19 -7.00
C MET A 155 1.28 9.35 -6.34
N ALA A 156 -0.05 9.36 -6.34
CA ALA A 156 -0.82 10.33 -5.55
C ALA A 156 -0.45 10.21 -4.06
N SER A 157 -0.49 8.99 -3.53
CA SER A 157 -0.15 8.69 -2.12
C SER A 157 1.32 9.02 -1.81
N LEU A 158 2.25 8.61 -2.68
CA LEU A 158 3.68 8.87 -2.52
C LEU A 158 3.98 10.37 -2.53
N ALA A 159 3.43 11.14 -3.48
CA ALA A 159 3.60 12.59 -3.54
C ALA A 159 2.94 13.30 -2.35
N ALA A 160 1.74 12.86 -1.96
CA ALA A 160 1.03 13.43 -0.82
C ALA A 160 1.85 13.27 0.48
N VAL A 161 2.26 12.04 0.81
CA VAL A 161 3.05 11.72 2.01
C VAL A 161 4.48 12.26 1.94
N GLY A 162 5.12 12.20 0.76
CA GLY A 162 6.44 12.79 0.52
C GLY A 162 6.48 14.28 0.87
N GLY A 163 5.39 15.01 0.58
CA GLY A 163 5.22 16.43 0.91
C GLY A 163 4.86 16.74 2.39
N LEU A 164 4.67 15.74 3.26
CA LEU A 164 4.38 15.93 4.69
C LEU A 164 5.67 16.17 5.50
N THR A 165 6.31 17.32 5.29
CA THR A 165 7.59 17.68 5.94
C THR A 165 7.54 17.72 7.47
N GLY A 166 6.35 17.87 8.06
CA GLY A 166 6.13 17.80 9.50
C GLY A 166 6.12 16.38 10.10
N VAL A 167 6.14 15.33 9.28
CA VAL A 167 6.20 13.94 9.72
C VAL A 167 7.65 13.42 9.56
N PRO A 168 8.36 13.10 10.66
CA PRO A 168 9.76 12.71 10.59
C PRO A 168 10.01 11.42 9.82
N GLN A 169 9.22 10.37 10.09
CA GLN A 169 9.37 9.06 9.47
C GLN A 169 8.30 8.89 8.38
N ARG A 170 8.72 8.82 7.12
CA ARG A 170 7.84 8.55 5.98
C ARG A 170 8.42 7.39 5.21
N LEU A 171 7.76 6.25 5.27
CA LEU A 171 8.27 4.96 4.81
C LEU A 171 7.29 4.32 3.83
N VAL A 172 7.77 3.44 2.97
CA VAL A 172 6.94 2.58 2.11
C VAL A 172 7.29 1.11 2.38
N ALA A 173 6.29 0.25 2.44
CA ALA A 173 6.45 -1.20 2.52
C ALA A 173 5.57 -1.90 1.48
N CYS A 174 6.21 -2.60 0.55
CA CYS A 174 5.57 -3.31 -0.56
C CYS A 174 5.46 -4.80 -0.21
N LEU A 175 4.31 -5.43 -0.41
CA LEU A 175 4.09 -6.86 -0.17
C LEU A 175 3.35 -7.48 -1.35
N GLY A 176 3.94 -8.53 -1.94
CA GLY A 176 3.34 -9.22 -3.09
C GLY A 176 4.20 -9.22 -4.35
N PHE A 177 5.52 -9.15 -4.22
CA PHE A 177 6.46 -9.18 -5.35
C PHE A 177 6.10 -10.28 -6.36
N GLY A 178 5.90 -9.87 -7.62
CA GLY A 178 5.48 -10.75 -8.71
C GLY A 178 4.06 -10.47 -9.20
N VAL A 179 3.20 -9.93 -8.34
CA VAL A 179 1.76 -9.87 -8.63
C VAL A 179 1.40 -8.84 -9.71
N ASP A 180 2.15 -7.76 -9.84
CA ASP A 180 1.86 -6.69 -10.81
C ASP A 180 2.32 -7.00 -12.23
N ALA A 181 2.82 -8.22 -12.47
CA ALA A 181 3.20 -8.68 -13.79
C ALA A 181 2.01 -8.63 -14.76
N TYR A 182 0.78 -8.85 -14.25
CA TYR A 182 -0.46 -8.72 -15.02
C TYR A 182 -0.80 -7.27 -15.40
N HIS A 183 -0.24 -6.29 -14.69
CA HIS A 183 -0.35 -4.86 -14.99
C HIS A 183 0.91 -4.34 -15.72
N GLY A 184 1.74 -5.23 -16.25
CA GLY A 184 2.90 -4.88 -17.08
C GLY A 184 4.18 -4.54 -16.32
N VAL A 185 4.22 -4.73 -14.99
CA VAL A 185 5.42 -4.50 -14.20
C VAL A 185 6.47 -5.58 -14.50
N ASN A 186 7.68 -5.14 -14.87
CA ASN A 186 8.83 -6.03 -15.00
C ASN A 186 9.61 -6.09 -13.68
N HIS A 187 9.53 -7.21 -12.98
CA HIS A 187 10.13 -7.40 -11.66
C HIS A 187 11.67 -7.33 -11.64
N SER A 188 12.34 -7.58 -12.76
CA SER A 188 13.79 -7.31 -12.87
C SER A 188 14.10 -5.82 -12.81
N LEU A 189 13.23 -4.95 -13.35
CA LEU A 189 13.34 -3.50 -13.22
C LEU A 189 13.00 -3.02 -11.79
N VAL A 190 12.05 -3.66 -11.11
CA VAL A 190 11.79 -3.42 -9.67
C VAL A 190 13.06 -3.67 -8.85
N LEU A 191 13.73 -4.81 -9.07
CA LEU A 191 15.00 -5.14 -8.41
C LEU A 191 16.12 -4.15 -8.76
N GLU A 192 16.18 -3.68 -10.00
CA GLU A 192 17.10 -2.61 -10.41
C GLU A 192 16.83 -1.30 -9.65
N ASN A 193 15.56 -0.93 -9.48
CA ASN A 193 15.15 0.28 -8.76
C ASN A 193 15.51 0.18 -7.27
N LEU A 194 15.26 -0.97 -6.64
CA LEU A 194 15.68 -1.24 -5.25
C LEU A 194 17.20 -1.15 -5.07
N ALA A 195 17.97 -1.74 -5.98
CA ALA A 195 19.43 -1.62 -5.96
C ALA A 195 19.90 -0.17 -6.11
N ALA A 196 19.14 0.65 -6.82
CA ALA A 196 19.44 2.07 -6.96
C ALA A 196 19.08 2.85 -5.69
N LEU A 197 17.96 2.53 -5.03
CA LEU A 197 17.60 3.09 -3.72
C LEU A 197 18.61 2.72 -2.63
N GLU A 198 19.15 1.50 -2.66
CA GLU A 198 20.23 1.07 -1.74
C GLU A 198 21.47 1.94 -1.88
N ARG A 199 21.88 2.28 -3.12
CA ARG A 199 23.04 3.16 -3.35
C ARG A 199 22.86 4.55 -2.74
N ASP A 200 21.62 5.00 -2.59
CA ASP A 200 21.28 6.29 -1.98
C ASP A 200 21.00 6.17 -0.48
N GLY A 201 21.09 4.96 0.10
CA GLY A 201 20.75 4.68 1.49
C GLY A 201 19.25 4.76 1.78
N ALA A 202 18.41 4.69 0.75
CA ALA A 202 16.95 4.78 0.85
C ALA A 202 16.26 3.41 0.90
N TYR A 203 16.97 2.30 0.63
CA TYR A 203 16.43 0.96 0.82
C TYR A 203 16.62 0.50 2.27
N LEU A 204 15.55 0.02 2.88
CA LEU A 204 15.50 -0.48 4.26
C LEU A 204 15.52 -2.01 4.33
N GLY A 205 15.92 -2.65 3.24
CA GLY A 205 15.97 -4.10 3.16
C GLY A 205 14.61 -4.77 3.02
N ALA A 206 14.62 -6.07 3.25
CA ALA A 206 13.46 -6.93 3.13
C ALA A 206 13.35 -7.88 4.32
N PHE A 207 12.12 -8.28 4.62
CA PHE A 207 11.84 -9.32 5.63
C PHE A 207 10.59 -10.11 5.24
N SER A 208 10.53 -11.38 5.63
CA SER A 208 9.41 -12.27 5.31
C SER A 208 8.29 -12.17 6.35
N LEU A 209 7.04 -12.27 5.90
CA LEU A 209 5.88 -12.48 6.77
C LEU A 209 5.83 -13.95 7.22
N PRO A 210 6.11 -14.27 8.49
CA PRO A 210 6.16 -15.67 8.92
C PRO A 210 4.75 -16.19 9.16
N ARG A 211 4.39 -17.30 8.51
CA ARG A 211 3.08 -17.96 8.67
C ARG A 211 2.71 -18.23 10.13
N ASP A 212 3.70 -18.67 10.91
CA ASP A 212 3.52 -19.10 12.30
C ASP A 212 3.63 -17.96 13.31
N SER A 213 3.84 -16.71 12.86
CA SER A 213 3.73 -15.55 13.73
C SER A 213 2.28 -15.21 14.03
N ARG A 214 2.03 -14.38 15.06
CA ARG A 214 0.67 -13.89 15.36
C ARG A 214 0.15 -13.04 14.20
N GLU A 215 1.00 -12.16 13.67
CA GLU A 215 0.72 -11.29 12.53
C GLU A 215 0.38 -12.10 11.28
N GLY A 216 1.15 -13.15 10.96
CA GLY A 216 0.91 -14.01 9.81
C GLY A 216 -0.44 -14.73 9.88
N ARG A 217 -0.76 -15.35 11.04
CA ARG A 217 -2.06 -16.00 11.23
C ARG A 217 -3.23 -15.03 11.13
N LEU A 218 -3.12 -13.87 11.77
CA LEU A 218 -4.15 -12.83 11.76
C LEU A 218 -4.34 -12.24 10.36
N TYR A 219 -3.26 -12.01 9.62
CA TYR A 219 -3.31 -11.59 8.22
C TYR A 219 -4.05 -12.60 7.34
N LEU A 220 -3.69 -13.89 7.43
CA LEU A 220 -4.37 -14.94 6.68
C LEU A 220 -5.88 -15.01 6.99
N ALA A 221 -6.25 -14.83 8.26
CA ALA A 221 -7.65 -14.79 8.68
C ALA A 221 -8.39 -13.55 8.16
N ALA A 222 -7.75 -12.38 8.18
CA ALA A 222 -8.30 -11.14 7.63
C ALA A 222 -8.54 -11.26 6.13
N VAL A 223 -7.58 -11.80 5.37
CA VAL A 223 -7.72 -12.03 3.93
C VAL A 223 -8.85 -13.01 3.63
N ALA A 224 -8.98 -14.10 4.38
CA ALA A 224 -10.09 -15.04 4.22
C ALA A 224 -11.45 -14.36 4.47
N HIS A 225 -11.56 -13.60 5.56
CA HIS A 225 -12.77 -12.82 5.88
C HIS A 225 -13.11 -11.82 4.77
N ALA A 226 -12.10 -11.14 4.22
CA ALA A 226 -12.27 -10.23 3.10
C ALA A 226 -12.80 -10.94 1.86
N GLN A 227 -12.25 -12.10 1.51
CA GLN A 227 -12.70 -12.91 0.38
C GLN A 227 -14.17 -13.32 0.52
N GLU A 228 -14.58 -13.75 1.71
CA GLU A 228 -15.98 -14.10 2.03
C GLU A 228 -16.91 -12.88 1.94
N ALA A 229 -16.45 -11.71 2.38
CA ALA A 229 -17.23 -10.47 2.37
C ALA A 229 -17.32 -9.82 0.98
N THR A 230 -16.40 -10.13 0.06
CA THR A 230 -16.36 -9.59 -1.31
C THR A 230 -16.24 -10.71 -2.35
N PRO A 231 -17.22 -11.63 -2.46
CA PRO A 231 -17.10 -12.83 -3.29
C PRO A 231 -16.98 -12.53 -4.79
N ASP A 232 -17.60 -11.44 -5.28
CA ASP A 232 -17.57 -11.04 -6.69
C ASP A 232 -16.26 -10.34 -7.07
N HIS A 233 -15.63 -9.65 -6.10
CA HIS A 233 -14.45 -8.84 -6.30
C HIS A 233 -13.39 -9.05 -5.20
N PRO A 234 -12.96 -10.31 -4.94
CA PRO A 234 -11.93 -10.56 -3.94
C PRO A 234 -10.59 -9.96 -4.39
N SER A 235 -9.73 -9.64 -3.42
CA SER A 235 -8.36 -9.21 -3.70
C SER A 235 -7.55 -10.35 -4.34
N ILE A 236 -7.19 -10.20 -5.61
CA ILE A 236 -6.26 -11.10 -6.30
C ILE A 236 -4.86 -10.99 -5.68
N VAL A 237 -4.46 -9.76 -5.32
CA VAL A 237 -3.19 -9.48 -4.66
C VAL A 237 -3.07 -10.26 -3.35
N HIS A 238 -3.95 -9.97 -2.39
CA HIS A 238 -3.81 -10.57 -1.07
C HIS A 238 -4.20 -12.03 -1.04
N GLY A 239 -5.03 -12.51 -1.98
CA GLY A 239 -5.21 -13.95 -2.18
C GLY A 239 -3.92 -14.64 -2.63
N SER A 240 -3.13 -14.02 -3.53
CA SER A 240 -1.83 -14.55 -3.97
C SER A 240 -0.78 -14.49 -2.86
N VAL A 241 -0.72 -13.40 -2.10
CA VAL A 241 0.16 -13.27 -0.93
C VAL A 241 -0.22 -14.31 0.14
N ALA A 242 -1.52 -14.49 0.44
CA ALA A 242 -1.97 -15.48 1.41
C ALA A 242 -1.62 -16.91 0.97
N ALA A 243 -1.72 -17.24 -0.32
CA ALA A 243 -1.27 -18.51 -0.86
C ALA A 243 0.26 -18.70 -0.68
N ALA A 244 1.05 -17.68 -1.01
CA ALA A 244 2.50 -17.72 -0.80
C ALA A 244 2.89 -17.89 0.68
N VAL A 245 2.23 -17.19 1.60
CA VAL A 245 2.44 -17.33 3.05
C VAL A 245 2.09 -18.75 3.54
N ARG A 246 1.11 -19.42 2.91
CA ARG A 246 0.79 -20.83 3.22
C ARG A 246 1.83 -21.81 2.68
N GLY A 247 2.69 -21.38 1.75
CA GLY A 247 3.69 -22.19 1.08
C GLY A 247 3.25 -22.71 -0.29
N ASP A 248 2.15 -22.19 -0.84
CA ASP A 248 1.68 -22.57 -2.18
C ASP A 248 2.58 -21.96 -3.27
N PHE A 249 2.61 -22.57 -4.46
CA PHE A 249 3.44 -22.15 -5.59
C PHE A 249 2.74 -22.38 -6.94
N GLY A 250 2.98 -21.50 -7.90
CA GLY A 250 2.48 -21.59 -9.27
C GLY A 250 1.06 -21.06 -9.46
N ASN A 251 0.29 -21.70 -10.34
CA ASN A 251 -1.05 -21.27 -10.72
C ASN A 251 -2.11 -21.71 -9.70
N VAL A 252 -2.15 -21.01 -8.56
CA VAL A 252 -3.11 -21.26 -7.48
C VAL A 252 -4.46 -20.64 -7.84
N ARG A 253 -5.55 -21.44 -7.80
CA ARG A 253 -6.90 -20.98 -8.08
C ARG A 253 -7.68 -20.73 -6.78
N PHE A 254 -7.98 -19.48 -6.47
CA PHE A 254 -8.83 -19.10 -5.33
C PHE A 254 -9.99 -18.16 -5.70
N THR A 255 -10.12 -17.77 -6.97
CA THR A 255 -11.21 -16.92 -7.47
C THR A 255 -11.46 -17.11 -8.96
N GLU A 256 -12.73 -17.05 -9.35
CA GLU A 256 -13.19 -17.07 -10.75
C GLU A 256 -12.70 -15.89 -11.58
N ARG A 257 -12.27 -14.79 -10.94
CA ARG A 257 -11.69 -13.62 -11.63
C ARG A 257 -10.41 -13.95 -12.39
N THR A 258 -9.69 -14.98 -11.94
CA THR A 258 -8.41 -15.37 -12.54
C THR A 258 -8.55 -16.49 -13.55
N ARG A 259 -9.75 -17.07 -13.78
CA ARG A 259 -9.92 -18.33 -14.54
C ARG A 259 -9.26 -18.37 -15.92
N HIS A 260 -9.10 -17.21 -16.57
CA HIS A 260 -8.52 -17.05 -17.91
C HIS A 260 -7.06 -16.55 -17.91
N SER A 261 -6.45 -16.38 -16.75
CA SER A 261 -5.03 -16.09 -16.57
C SER A 261 -4.37 -17.19 -15.74
N GLU A 262 -3.06 -17.35 -15.82
CA GLU A 262 -2.31 -18.22 -14.91
C GLU A 262 -1.65 -17.35 -13.85
N LEU A 263 -1.93 -17.59 -12.56
CA LEU A 263 -1.20 -16.97 -11.47
C LEU A 263 0.22 -17.58 -11.37
N PHE A 264 1.17 -16.80 -10.86
CA PHE A 264 2.51 -17.29 -10.52
C PHE A 264 2.83 -17.00 -9.05
N VAL A 265 2.08 -17.67 -8.16
CA VAL A 265 2.32 -17.59 -6.72
C VAL A 265 3.72 -18.11 -6.42
N ASN A 266 4.48 -17.34 -5.65
CA ASN A 266 5.86 -17.69 -5.31
C ASN A 266 6.25 -17.12 -3.93
N PRO A 267 7.29 -17.66 -3.27
CA PRO A 267 7.67 -17.22 -1.93
C PRO A 267 8.06 -15.75 -1.79
N LEU A 268 8.48 -15.06 -2.86
CA LEU A 268 8.81 -13.63 -2.81
C LEU A 268 7.57 -12.76 -2.58
N MET A 269 6.37 -13.26 -2.89
CA MET A 269 5.12 -12.56 -2.56
C MET A 269 4.89 -12.41 -1.05
N ALA A 270 5.50 -13.27 -0.23
CA ALA A 270 5.46 -13.18 1.24
C ALA A 270 6.59 -12.32 1.83
N VAL A 271 7.38 -11.64 0.99
CA VAL A 271 8.49 -10.79 1.39
C VAL A 271 8.08 -9.32 1.28
N TYR A 272 8.30 -8.57 2.36
CA TYR A 272 8.22 -7.12 2.34
C TYR A 272 9.48 -6.52 1.75
N PHE A 273 9.32 -5.51 0.89
CA PHE A 273 10.39 -4.63 0.44
C PHE A 273 10.14 -3.24 1.01
N CYS A 274 11.07 -2.73 1.83
CA CYS A 274 10.87 -1.50 2.59
C CYS A 274 11.82 -0.41 2.11
N VAL A 275 11.32 0.81 1.94
CA VAL A 275 12.12 1.96 1.50
C VAL A 275 11.73 3.22 2.27
N ASP A 276 12.64 4.19 2.32
CA ASP A 276 12.33 5.55 2.73
C ASP A 276 11.50 6.23 1.64
N ALA A 277 10.34 6.78 2.00
CA ALA A 277 9.41 7.37 1.03
C ALA A 277 9.97 8.65 0.39
N VAL A 278 10.79 9.41 1.12
CA VAL A 278 11.42 10.63 0.58
C VAL A 278 12.51 10.25 -0.42
N GLY A 279 13.32 9.23 -0.10
CA GLY A 279 14.30 8.67 -1.02
C GLY A 279 13.67 8.06 -2.28
N LEU A 280 12.54 7.37 -2.13
CA LEU A 280 11.76 6.85 -3.27
C LEU A 280 11.22 8.00 -4.13
N ALA A 281 10.59 8.99 -3.50
CA ALA A 281 10.04 10.17 -4.17
C ALA A 281 11.10 10.91 -4.99
N ALA A 282 12.31 11.09 -4.44
CA ALA A 282 13.42 11.76 -5.13
C ALA A 282 13.94 11.01 -6.37
N ARG A 283 13.65 9.70 -6.50
CA ARG A 283 14.06 8.89 -7.65
C ARG A 283 12.98 8.74 -8.71
N ASN A 284 11.74 9.06 -8.41
CA ASN A 284 10.66 9.08 -9.39
C ASN A 284 10.86 10.28 -10.34
N LEU A 285 10.66 10.04 -11.64
CA LEU A 285 11.07 10.98 -12.68
C LEU A 285 10.00 12.02 -13.06
N TYR A 286 8.79 11.88 -12.51
CA TYR A 286 7.65 12.76 -12.82
C TYR A 286 6.86 13.19 -11.58
N LEU A 287 7.23 12.73 -10.39
CA LEU A 287 6.46 12.96 -9.17
C LEU A 287 6.32 14.46 -8.84
N ASP A 288 7.34 15.26 -9.14
CA ASP A 288 7.32 16.71 -8.99
C ASP A 288 6.29 17.39 -9.90
N ARG A 289 6.02 16.80 -11.08
CA ARG A 289 5.00 17.28 -12.02
C ARG A 289 3.58 17.01 -11.54
N LEU A 290 3.39 16.12 -10.55
CA LEU A 290 2.07 15.83 -9.97
C LEU A 290 1.62 16.86 -8.93
N GLU A 291 2.52 17.76 -8.51
CA GLU A 291 2.18 18.83 -7.58
C GLU A 291 1.06 19.72 -8.13
N GLY A 292 0.08 20.05 -7.28
CA GLY A 292 -1.08 20.87 -7.64
C GLY A 292 -2.20 20.13 -8.40
N THR A 293 -2.03 18.84 -8.71
CA THR A 293 -3.14 18.03 -9.25
C THR A 293 -4.29 17.94 -8.24
N GLN A 294 -5.52 18.08 -8.73
CA GLN A 294 -6.77 18.02 -7.95
C GLN A 294 -7.52 16.71 -8.16
N LEU A 295 -7.42 16.12 -9.35
CA LEU A 295 -8.15 14.92 -9.75
C LEU A 295 -7.19 13.84 -10.22
N THR A 296 -7.52 12.58 -9.96
CA THR A 296 -6.74 11.41 -10.43
C THR A 296 -6.51 11.43 -11.94
N ARG A 297 -7.51 11.85 -12.74
CA ARG A 297 -7.34 11.97 -14.20
C ARG A 297 -6.22 12.93 -14.64
N GLN A 298 -5.91 13.94 -13.82
CA GLN A 298 -4.79 14.84 -14.12
C GLN A 298 -3.45 14.16 -13.89
N ILE A 299 -3.39 13.25 -12.92
CA ILE A 299 -2.21 12.40 -12.70
C ILE A 299 -1.99 11.51 -13.92
N SER A 300 -3.02 10.82 -14.42
CA SER A 300 -2.93 10.03 -15.65
C SER A 300 -2.37 10.85 -16.82
N SER A 301 -2.91 12.05 -17.07
CA SER A 301 -2.42 12.92 -18.14
C SER A 301 -0.96 13.32 -17.96
N VAL A 302 -0.53 13.68 -16.75
CA VAL A 302 0.87 14.04 -16.50
C VAL A 302 1.82 12.86 -16.69
N VAL A 303 1.40 11.65 -16.28
CA VAL A 303 2.18 10.41 -16.49
C VAL A 303 2.31 10.09 -17.98
N GLU A 304 1.22 10.20 -18.73
CA GLU A 304 1.20 9.98 -20.19
C GLU A 304 2.11 11.01 -20.90
N GLU A 305 1.94 12.31 -20.62
CA GLU A 305 2.76 13.37 -21.19
C GLU A 305 4.25 13.19 -20.89
N PHE A 306 4.60 12.86 -19.63
CA PHE A 306 5.98 12.55 -19.26
C PHE A 306 6.52 11.36 -20.06
N ARG A 307 5.73 10.30 -20.26
CA ARG A 307 6.17 9.10 -20.99
C ARG A 307 6.35 9.36 -22.49
N ASP A 308 5.54 10.25 -23.08
CA ASP A 308 5.67 10.67 -24.47
C ASP A 308 6.92 11.53 -24.72
N GLU A 309 7.40 12.25 -23.70
CA GLU A 309 8.65 13.02 -23.76
C GLU A 309 9.91 12.15 -23.66
N LEU A 310 9.80 10.90 -23.19
CA LEU A 310 10.96 10.04 -23.00
C LEU A 310 11.55 9.63 -24.37
N PRO A 311 12.88 9.79 -24.58
CA PRO A 311 13.51 9.34 -25.82
C PRO A 311 13.42 7.82 -25.99
N ARG A 312 13.30 7.08 -24.87
CA ARG A 312 13.02 5.65 -24.82
C ARG A 312 12.58 5.24 -23.42
N GLN A 313 11.78 4.19 -23.34
CA GLN A 313 11.52 3.47 -22.08
C GLN A 313 12.59 2.40 -21.84
N ARG A 314 12.90 2.11 -20.57
CA ARG A 314 13.75 1.01 -20.15
C ARG A 314 13.10 -0.33 -20.55
N PRO A 315 13.78 -1.14 -21.38
CA PRO A 315 13.21 -2.39 -21.85
C PRO A 315 13.09 -3.40 -20.70
N PRO A 316 12.09 -4.30 -20.76
CA PRO A 316 11.95 -5.36 -19.78
C PRO A 316 13.19 -6.26 -19.78
N ARG A 317 13.56 -6.77 -18.62
CA ARG A 317 14.66 -7.72 -18.46
C ARG A 317 14.17 -9.05 -17.93
N THR A 318 14.76 -10.13 -18.41
CA THR A 318 14.54 -11.47 -17.90
C THR A 318 15.28 -11.63 -16.57
N PHE A 319 14.60 -12.16 -15.56
CA PHE A 319 15.26 -12.60 -14.35
C PHE A 319 16.00 -13.92 -14.66
N PRO A 320 17.30 -14.04 -14.39
CA PRO A 320 18.04 -15.27 -14.69
C PRO A 320 17.42 -16.44 -13.94
N HIS A 321 17.11 -17.51 -14.67
CA HIS A 321 16.58 -18.79 -14.17
C HIS A 321 17.67 -19.85 -14.18
#